data_AF-A0A7H8QAR7-F1
#
_entry.id   AF-A0A7H8QAR7-F1
#
_cell.length_a   1.000
_cell.length_b   1.000
_cell.length_c   1.000
_cell.angle_alpha   90.00
_cell.angle_beta   90.00
_cell.angle_gamma   90.00
#
_symmetry.space_group_name_H-M   'P 1'
#
loop_
_entity.id
_entity.type
_entity.pdbx_description
1 polymer ?
#
loop_
_entity_poly.entity_id
_entity_poly.type
_entity_poly.pdbx_seq_one_letter_code
_entity_poly.pdbx_strand_id
1 'polypeptide(L)'
;MKAFVLYAAAILGGFLLYRVSELWYGAEWIFGLLTVGWFGLFLLVWKRVKPGGTGAILVAAFTLMDISSIFFLQNLPTAICNLLIALLLIPFFRRYPDVVLSSMGLVLLGVLICIDTGSIATTWMLFIAAGALALIGFRMRFRWVKRCYTVLFAITVPVLLINYSLENAYLVVVMVLAGVAAVAAGSCKLAKQPLL
;
A
#
# COMPACT_ATOMS: atom_id res chain seq x y z
N MET A 1 -3.82 25.83 -1.96
CA MET A 1 -5.05 25.59 -2.76
C MET A 1 -4.81 24.67 -3.96
N LYS A 2 -3.95 25.02 -4.94
CA LYS A 2 -3.71 24.20 -6.15
C LYS A 2 -3.37 22.72 -5.87
N ALA A 3 -2.53 22.48 -4.85
CA ALA A 3 -2.18 21.15 -4.35
C ALA A 3 -3.41 20.33 -3.88
N PHE A 4 -4.24 20.94 -3.05
CA PHE A 4 -5.44 20.31 -2.49
C PHE A 4 -6.46 19.98 -3.58
N VAL A 5 -6.68 20.93 -4.49
CA VAL A 5 -7.59 20.72 -5.65
C VAL A 5 -7.09 19.56 -6.51
N LEU A 6 -5.78 19.44 -6.74
CA LEU A 6 -5.22 18.33 -7.51
C LEU A 6 -5.50 16.97 -6.83
N TYR A 7 -5.28 16.86 -5.52
CA TYR A 7 -5.52 15.61 -4.79
C TYR A 7 -7.01 15.27 -4.74
N ALA A 8 -7.87 16.26 -4.48
CA ALA A 8 -9.32 16.08 -4.48
C ALA A 8 -9.83 15.64 -5.85
N ALA A 9 -9.36 16.27 -6.94
CA ALA A 9 -9.71 15.88 -8.30
C ALA A 9 -9.25 14.46 -8.62
N ALA A 10 -8.05 14.06 -8.17
CA ALA A 10 -7.55 12.71 -8.39
C ALA A 10 -8.44 11.65 -7.72
N ILE A 11 -8.78 11.86 -6.44
CA ILE A 11 -9.61 10.94 -5.65
C ILE A 11 -11.05 10.90 -6.19
N LEU A 12 -11.66 12.07 -6.42
CA LEU A 12 -13.02 12.14 -6.95
C LEU A 12 -13.11 11.54 -8.36
N GLY A 13 -12.10 11.74 -9.20
CA GLY A 13 -12.04 11.14 -10.53
C GLY A 13 -11.98 9.61 -10.48
N GLY A 14 -11.15 9.04 -9.60
CA GLY A 14 -11.08 7.59 -9.37
C GLY A 14 -12.41 7.03 -8.86
N PHE A 15 -12.99 7.68 -7.85
CA PHE A 15 -14.30 7.29 -7.30
C PHE A 15 -15.42 7.33 -8.36
N LEU A 16 -15.45 8.36 -9.20
CA LEU A 16 -16.43 8.46 -10.29
C LEU A 16 -16.26 7.33 -11.32
N LEU A 17 -15.01 6.99 -11.68
CA LEU A 17 -14.74 5.87 -12.59
C LEU A 17 -15.26 4.54 -12.02
N TYR A 18 -15.04 4.32 -10.72
CA TYR A 18 -15.61 3.17 -10.01
C TYR A 18 -17.14 3.17 -10.04
N ARG A 19 -17.81 4.30 -9.72
CA ARG A 19 -19.29 4.33 -9.73
C ARG A 19 -19.88 4.14 -11.13
N VAL A 20 -19.19 4.58 -12.17
CA VAL A 20 -19.61 4.34 -13.57
C VAL A 20 -19.35 2.90 -13.97
N SER A 21 -18.28 2.26 -13.49
CA SER A 21 -18.01 0.85 -13.79
C SER A 21 -19.10 -0.08 -13.25
N GLU A 22 -19.69 0.25 -12.09
CA GLU A 22 -20.83 -0.51 -11.53
C GLU A 22 -22.05 -0.54 -12.48
N LEU A 23 -22.22 0.49 -13.31
CA LEU A 23 -23.31 0.58 -14.30
C LEU A 23 -23.01 -0.22 -15.59
N TRP A 24 -21.74 -0.58 -15.82
CA TRP A 24 -21.25 -1.21 -17.05
C TRP A 24 -20.59 -2.57 -16.75
N TYR A 25 -21.39 -3.49 -16.21
CA TYR A 25 -20.94 -4.83 -15.86
C TYR A 25 -20.32 -5.56 -17.07
N GLY A 26 -19.16 -6.19 -16.86
CA GLY A 26 -18.39 -6.87 -17.92
C GLY A 26 -17.35 -6.01 -18.65
N ALA A 27 -17.36 -4.69 -18.46
CA ALA A 27 -16.34 -3.77 -19.01
C ALA A 27 -15.29 -3.32 -17.97
N GLU A 28 -15.20 -4.01 -16.84
CA GLU A 28 -14.36 -3.69 -15.67
C GLU A 28 -12.89 -3.42 -16.04
N TRP A 29 -12.35 -4.21 -16.98
CA TRP A 29 -10.98 -4.07 -17.49
C TRP A 29 -10.68 -2.69 -18.07
N ILE A 30 -11.64 -2.10 -18.76
CA ILE A 30 -11.52 -0.76 -19.36
C ILE A 30 -11.45 0.28 -18.25
N PHE A 31 -12.31 0.16 -17.24
CA PHE A 31 -12.34 1.08 -16.09
C PHE A 31 -11.10 0.93 -15.20
N GLY A 32 -10.57 -0.29 -15.03
CA GLY A 32 -9.30 -0.52 -14.36
C GLY A 32 -8.14 0.19 -15.06
N LEU A 33 -8.01 0.03 -16.38
CA LEU A 33 -6.98 0.72 -17.17
C LEU A 33 -7.17 2.24 -17.21
N LEU A 34 -8.41 2.73 -17.29
CA LEU A 34 -8.73 4.16 -17.18
C LEU A 34 -8.29 4.72 -15.82
N THR A 35 -8.49 3.97 -14.74
CA THR A 35 -8.09 4.36 -13.38
C THR A 35 -6.57 4.42 -13.26
N VAL A 36 -5.85 3.46 -13.85
CA VAL A 36 -4.38 3.49 -13.99
C VAL A 36 -3.92 4.71 -14.80
N GLY A 37 -4.58 4.99 -15.93
CA GLY A 37 -4.29 6.14 -16.77
C GLY A 37 -4.53 7.48 -16.05
N TRP A 38 -5.62 7.57 -15.29
CA TRP A 38 -5.95 8.70 -14.44
C TRP A 38 -4.88 8.97 -13.38
N PHE A 39 -4.39 7.90 -12.73
CA PHE A 39 -3.26 8.00 -11.81
C PHE A 39 -1.98 8.46 -12.51
N GLY A 40 -1.70 7.98 -13.73
CA GLY A 40 -0.59 8.45 -14.55
C GLY A 40 -0.68 9.94 -14.87
N LEU A 41 -1.85 10.44 -15.26
CA LEU A 41 -2.11 11.87 -15.46
C LEU A 41 -1.88 12.68 -14.18
N PHE A 42 -2.37 12.18 -13.06
CA PHE A 42 -2.11 12.78 -11.74
C PHE A 42 -0.61 12.88 -11.47
N LEU A 43 0.19 11.84 -11.70
CA LEU A 43 1.65 11.87 -11.48
C LEU A 43 2.35 12.90 -12.38
N LEU A 44 1.92 13.04 -13.63
CA LEU A 44 2.46 14.04 -14.56
C LEU A 44 2.22 15.47 -14.08
N VAL A 45 1.01 15.76 -13.58
CA VAL A 45 0.67 17.08 -13.02
C VAL A 45 1.34 17.29 -11.66
N TRP A 46 1.37 16.26 -10.82
CA TRP A 46 2.03 16.26 -9.51
C TRP A 46 3.52 16.61 -9.63
N LYS A 47 4.21 16.09 -10.64
CA LYS A 47 5.60 16.46 -10.96
C LYS A 47 5.80 17.96 -11.15
N ARG A 48 4.83 18.64 -11.77
CA ARG A 48 4.88 20.07 -12.11
C ARG A 48 4.53 20.94 -10.89
N VAL A 49 3.49 20.57 -10.16
CA VAL A 49 2.96 21.35 -9.03
C VAL A 49 3.77 21.13 -7.74
N LYS A 50 4.49 20.00 -7.63
CA LYS A 50 5.26 19.55 -6.45
C LYS A 50 4.52 19.70 -5.11
N PRO A 51 3.27 19.23 -4.98
CA PRO A 51 2.42 19.57 -3.83
C PRO A 51 2.73 18.84 -2.50
N GLY A 52 3.87 18.13 -2.39
CA GLY A 52 4.24 17.37 -1.19
C GLY A 52 3.98 15.86 -1.33
N GLY A 53 4.58 15.08 -0.42
CA GLY A 53 4.60 13.62 -0.48
C GLY A 53 3.36 12.92 0.07
N THR A 54 2.72 13.49 1.10
CA THR A 54 1.53 12.91 1.76
C THR A 54 0.39 12.65 0.80
N GLY A 55 0.03 13.65 -0.01
CA GLY A 55 -1.10 13.52 -0.92
C GLY A 55 -0.84 12.51 -2.04
N ALA A 56 0.42 12.29 -2.45
CA ALA A 56 0.72 11.26 -3.44
C ALA A 56 0.54 9.83 -2.88
N ILE A 57 0.95 9.61 -1.62
CA ILE A 57 0.72 8.33 -0.92
C ILE A 57 -0.78 8.09 -0.76
N LEU A 58 -1.53 9.13 -0.38
CA LEU A 58 -2.97 9.05 -0.18
C LEU A 58 -3.71 8.78 -1.49
N VAL A 59 -3.39 9.52 -2.57
CA VAL A 59 -3.97 9.25 -3.90
C VAL A 59 -3.65 7.82 -4.35
N ALA A 60 -2.40 7.34 -4.18
CA ALA A 60 -2.06 5.95 -4.51
C ALA A 60 -2.90 4.93 -3.72
N ALA A 61 -3.10 5.15 -2.42
CA ALA A 61 -3.94 4.27 -1.59
C ALA A 61 -5.39 4.23 -2.09
N PHE A 62 -5.99 5.39 -2.39
CA PHE A 62 -7.35 5.46 -2.92
C PHE A 62 -7.45 4.83 -4.32
N THR A 63 -6.49 5.07 -5.21
CA THR A 63 -6.47 4.43 -6.53
C THR A 63 -6.41 2.90 -6.43
N LEU A 64 -5.61 2.35 -5.52
CA LEU A 64 -5.57 0.90 -5.28
C LEU A 64 -6.90 0.36 -4.74
N MET A 65 -7.57 1.13 -3.89
CA MET A 65 -8.89 0.79 -3.36
C MET A 65 -9.96 0.83 -4.46
N ASP A 66 -9.95 1.85 -5.31
CA ASP A 66 -10.86 1.99 -6.46
C ASP A 66 -10.68 0.82 -7.44
N ILE A 67 -9.42 0.50 -7.81
CA ILE A 67 -9.10 -0.65 -8.67
C ILE A 67 -9.60 -1.96 -8.03
N SER A 68 -9.40 -2.15 -6.73
CA SER A 68 -9.87 -3.34 -6.02
C SER A 68 -11.40 -3.44 -5.99
N SER A 69 -12.10 -2.30 -5.97
CA SER A 69 -13.56 -2.21 -5.98
C SER A 69 -14.14 -2.47 -7.37
N ILE A 70 -13.48 -1.98 -8.44
CA ILE A 70 -13.89 -2.19 -9.84
C ILE A 70 -13.91 -3.68 -10.22
N PHE A 71 -12.91 -4.44 -9.76
CA PHE A 71 -12.76 -5.86 -10.12
C PHE A 71 -13.29 -6.85 -9.07
N PHE A 72 -14.06 -6.37 -8.08
CA PHE A 72 -14.63 -7.20 -7.01
C PHE A 72 -13.59 -8.09 -6.30
N LEU A 73 -12.54 -7.49 -5.71
CA LEU A 73 -11.54 -8.08 -4.79
C LEU A 73 -11.04 -9.53 -5.09
N GLN A 74 -9.73 -9.68 -5.28
CA GLN A 74 -9.01 -10.96 -5.50
C GLN A 74 -9.06 -11.54 -6.92
N ASN A 75 -8.95 -10.70 -7.93
CA ASN A 75 -8.81 -11.14 -9.32
C ASN A 75 -7.43 -10.80 -9.90
N LEU A 76 -6.92 -11.67 -10.78
CA LEU A 76 -5.69 -11.46 -11.57
C LEU A 76 -5.63 -10.08 -12.29
N PRO A 77 -6.73 -9.56 -12.88
CA PRO A 77 -6.81 -8.17 -13.37
C PRO A 77 -6.35 -7.11 -12.38
N THR A 78 -6.77 -7.24 -11.12
CA THR A 78 -6.47 -6.29 -10.04
C THR A 78 -4.97 -6.27 -9.77
N ALA A 79 -4.35 -7.45 -9.72
CA ALA A 79 -2.90 -7.57 -9.55
C ALA A 79 -2.13 -6.93 -10.71
N ILE A 80 -2.58 -7.13 -11.97
CA ILE A 80 -1.98 -6.48 -13.15
C ILE A 80 -2.08 -4.96 -13.04
N CYS A 81 -3.27 -4.43 -12.74
CA CYS A 81 -3.47 -2.98 -12.60
C CYS A 81 -2.62 -2.39 -11.47
N ASN A 82 -2.54 -3.08 -10.33
CA ASN A 82 -1.67 -2.69 -9.22
C ASN A 82 -0.18 -2.65 -9.66
N LEU A 83 0.29 -3.65 -10.40
CA LEU A 83 1.66 -3.65 -10.94
C LEU A 83 1.91 -2.51 -11.94
N LEU A 84 0.91 -2.15 -12.77
CA LEU A 84 1.02 -0.98 -13.65
C LEU A 84 1.18 0.31 -12.85
N ILE A 85 0.47 0.47 -11.71
CA ILE A 85 0.68 1.60 -10.80
C ILE A 85 2.12 1.64 -10.28
N ALA A 86 2.70 0.49 -9.89
CA ALA A 86 4.11 0.43 -9.51
C ALA A 86 5.06 0.85 -10.64
N LEU A 87 4.81 0.39 -11.87
CA LEU A 87 5.62 0.78 -13.04
C LEU A 87 5.59 2.29 -13.28
N LEU A 88 4.43 2.94 -13.13
CA LEU A 88 4.29 4.39 -13.25
C LEU A 88 5.06 5.18 -12.18
N LEU A 89 5.30 4.58 -11.02
CA LEU A 89 6.03 5.20 -9.90
C LEU A 89 7.57 5.13 -10.08
N ILE A 90 8.10 4.16 -10.83
CA ILE A 90 9.56 3.94 -11.01
C ILE A 90 10.31 5.20 -11.44
N PRO A 91 9.87 5.98 -12.46
CA PRO A 91 10.62 7.16 -12.93
C PRO A 91 10.80 8.25 -11.85
N PHE A 92 9.96 8.24 -10.81
CA PHE A 92 9.99 9.22 -9.73
C PHE A 92 10.90 8.82 -8.57
N PHE A 93 11.35 7.56 -8.53
CA PHE A 93 12.12 7.00 -7.41
C PHE A 93 13.39 7.80 -7.10
N ARG A 94 14.16 8.19 -8.13
CA ARG A 94 15.41 8.94 -7.95
C ARG A 94 15.19 10.31 -7.28
N ARG A 95 14.02 10.93 -7.47
CA ARG A 95 13.74 12.29 -7.00
C ARG A 95 12.97 12.32 -5.69
N TYR A 96 12.09 11.35 -5.45
CA TYR A 96 11.23 11.28 -4.27
C TYR A 96 11.19 9.86 -3.68
N PRO A 97 12.34 9.31 -3.23
CA PRO A 97 12.45 7.89 -2.87
C PRO A 97 11.55 7.49 -1.70
N ASP A 98 11.41 8.33 -0.67
CA ASP A 98 10.54 8.05 0.50
C ASP A 98 9.06 7.92 0.09
N VAL A 99 8.57 8.84 -0.74
CA VAL A 99 7.18 8.86 -1.21
C VAL A 99 6.91 7.67 -2.13
N VAL A 100 7.81 7.44 -3.09
CA VAL A 100 7.66 6.37 -4.07
C VAL A 100 7.74 5.00 -3.40
N LEU A 101 8.69 4.78 -2.50
CA LEU A 101 8.80 3.52 -1.77
C LEU A 101 7.58 3.29 -0.87
N SER A 102 7.05 4.36 -0.27
CA SER A 102 5.80 4.28 0.50
C SER A 102 4.61 3.89 -0.38
N SER A 103 4.47 4.44 -1.59
CA SER A 103 3.40 4.04 -2.51
C SER A 103 3.63 2.63 -3.09
N MET A 104 4.87 2.26 -3.42
CA MET A 104 5.20 0.92 -3.94
C MET A 104 4.94 -0.19 -2.93
N GLY A 105 5.20 0.04 -1.65
CA GLY A 105 4.84 -0.96 -0.65
C GLY A 105 3.33 -1.10 -0.47
N LEU A 106 2.52 -0.05 -0.69
CA LEU A 106 1.05 -0.18 -0.73
C LEU A 106 0.62 -1.03 -1.92
N VAL A 107 1.24 -0.84 -3.08
CA VAL A 107 1.04 -1.71 -4.24
C VAL A 107 1.38 -3.16 -3.90
N LEU A 108 2.52 -3.41 -3.24
CA LEU A 108 2.92 -4.76 -2.81
C LEU A 108 1.87 -5.39 -1.90
N LEU A 109 1.38 -4.67 -0.89
CA LEU A 109 0.32 -5.17 0.00
C LEU A 109 -0.97 -5.44 -0.79
N GLY A 110 -1.34 -4.57 -1.73
CA GLY A 110 -2.49 -4.78 -2.61
C GLY A 110 -2.35 -6.04 -3.49
N VAL A 111 -1.16 -6.32 -4.01
CA VAL A 111 -0.89 -7.54 -4.77
C VAL A 111 -0.95 -8.78 -3.86
N LEU A 112 -0.42 -8.72 -2.65
CA LEU A 112 -0.52 -9.83 -1.68
C LEU A 112 -1.97 -10.18 -1.33
N ILE A 113 -2.85 -9.17 -1.22
CA ILE A 113 -4.28 -9.39 -0.99
C ILE A 113 -4.95 -10.11 -2.17
N CYS A 114 -4.44 -9.92 -3.39
CA CYS A 114 -4.96 -10.57 -4.59
C CYS A 114 -4.54 -12.04 -4.72
N ILE A 115 -3.59 -12.52 -3.91
CA ILE A 115 -3.20 -13.92 -3.92
C ILE A 115 -4.31 -14.71 -3.23
N ASP A 116 -5.00 -15.56 -3.99
CA ASP A 116 -6.05 -16.44 -3.50
C ASP A 116 -5.47 -17.51 -2.55
N THR A 117 -5.29 -17.10 -1.31
CA THR A 117 -4.83 -17.91 -0.19
C THR A 117 -5.77 -17.66 0.98
N GLY A 118 -5.89 -18.64 1.87
CA GLY A 118 -6.75 -18.51 3.05
C GLY A 118 -6.46 -17.23 3.84
N SER A 119 -7.50 -16.65 4.44
CA SER A 119 -7.45 -15.38 5.20
C SER A 119 -6.30 -15.31 6.22
N ILE A 120 -6.00 -16.44 6.85
CA ILE A 120 -4.90 -16.56 7.81
C ILE A 120 -3.52 -16.35 7.13
N ALA A 121 -3.29 -17.01 6.00
CA ALA A 121 -2.03 -16.92 5.26
C ALA A 121 -1.81 -15.51 4.69
N THR A 122 -2.86 -14.87 4.17
CA THR A 122 -2.77 -13.47 3.70
C THR A 122 -2.43 -12.52 4.85
N THR A 123 -3.03 -12.71 6.03
CA THR A 123 -2.71 -11.88 7.22
C THR A 123 -1.25 -12.03 7.65
N TRP A 124 -0.69 -13.24 7.59
CA TRP A 124 0.75 -13.48 7.83
C TRP A 124 1.65 -12.81 6.79
N MET A 125 1.30 -12.91 5.51
CA MET A 125 2.04 -12.24 4.43
C MET A 125 2.05 -10.72 4.63
N LEU A 126 0.91 -10.14 5.00
CA LEU A 126 0.79 -8.71 5.31
C LEU A 126 1.60 -8.32 6.56
N PHE A 127 1.61 -9.15 7.60
CA PHE A 127 2.42 -8.95 8.80
C PHE A 127 3.92 -8.91 8.49
N ILE A 128 4.41 -9.90 7.72
CA ILE A 128 5.83 -9.98 7.33
C ILE A 128 6.20 -8.81 6.42
N ALA A 129 5.38 -8.52 5.40
CA ALA A 129 5.62 -7.44 4.46
C ALA A 129 5.63 -6.06 5.13
N ALA A 130 4.65 -5.76 5.99
CA ALA A 130 4.59 -4.51 6.73
C ALA A 130 5.77 -4.38 7.71
N GLY A 131 6.14 -5.46 8.41
CA GLY A 131 7.31 -5.48 9.31
C GLY A 131 8.62 -5.22 8.56
N ALA A 132 8.83 -5.88 7.42
CA ALA A 132 10.01 -5.69 6.58
C ALA A 132 10.09 -4.26 6.01
N LEU A 133 8.98 -3.73 5.50
CA LEU A 133 8.92 -2.35 4.98
C LEU A 133 9.13 -1.32 6.08
N ALA A 134 8.62 -1.56 7.30
CA ALA A 134 8.91 -0.72 8.45
C ALA A 134 10.42 -0.69 8.76
N LEU A 135 11.07 -1.85 8.81
CA LEU A 135 12.53 -1.96 9.03
C LEU A 135 13.33 -1.26 7.93
N ILE A 136 12.93 -1.39 6.66
CA ILE A 136 13.53 -0.64 5.53
C ILE A 136 13.38 0.86 5.76
N GLY A 137 12.21 1.32 6.21
CA GLY A 137 11.97 2.72 6.56
C GLY A 137 12.89 3.22 7.68
N PHE A 138 13.11 2.42 8.72
CA PHE A 138 14.09 2.74 9.77
C PHE A 138 15.53 2.78 9.25
N ARG A 139 15.94 1.81 8.44
CA ARG A 139 17.29 1.73 7.85
C ARG A 139 17.60 2.93 6.97
N MET A 140 16.68 3.30 6.08
CA MET A 140 16.86 4.39 5.12
C MET A 140 16.52 5.77 5.69
N ARG A 141 16.07 5.86 6.95
CA ARG A 141 15.59 7.09 7.61
C ARG A 141 14.43 7.78 6.86
N PHE A 142 13.66 7.01 6.11
CA PHE A 142 12.49 7.45 5.36
C PHE A 142 11.30 7.64 6.30
N ARG A 143 10.81 8.88 6.41
CA ARG A 143 9.81 9.26 7.41
C ARG A 143 8.45 8.68 7.07
N TRP A 144 8.06 8.68 5.79
CA TRP A 144 6.74 8.20 5.36
C TRP A 144 6.67 6.69 5.40
N VAL A 145 7.65 6.00 4.81
CA VAL A 145 7.75 4.54 4.85
C VAL A 145 7.70 4.04 6.30
N LYS A 146 8.54 4.61 7.18
CA LYS A 146 8.54 4.24 8.60
C LYS A 146 7.15 4.38 9.23
N ARG A 147 6.49 5.54 9.09
CA ARG A 147 5.20 5.80 9.76
C ARG A 147 4.07 4.93 9.19
N CYS A 148 3.94 4.85 7.87
CA CYS A 148 2.88 4.07 7.24
C CYS A 148 2.99 2.58 7.59
N TYR A 149 4.18 1.99 7.47
CA TYR A 149 4.33 0.55 7.69
C TYR A 149 4.39 0.15 9.16
N THR A 150 4.82 1.03 10.06
CA THR A 150 4.68 0.76 11.50
C THR A 150 3.22 0.74 11.93
N VAL A 151 2.39 1.65 11.40
CA VAL A 151 0.95 1.65 11.67
C VAL A 151 0.29 0.41 11.07
N LEU A 152 0.58 0.07 9.82
CA LEU A 152 0.04 -1.15 9.19
C LEU A 152 0.48 -2.41 9.95
N PHE A 153 1.75 -2.50 10.36
CA PHE A 153 2.25 -3.60 11.19
C PHE A 153 1.55 -3.66 12.56
N ALA A 154 1.33 -2.52 13.20
CA ALA A 154 0.60 -2.46 14.46
C ALA A 154 -0.88 -2.89 14.33
N ILE A 155 -1.49 -2.72 13.15
CA ILE A 155 -2.85 -3.19 12.86
C ILE A 155 -2.88 -4.70 12.58
N THR A 156 -1.87 -5.26 11.90
CA THR A 156 -1.85 -6.71 11.59
C THR A 156 -1.60 -7.57 12.83
N VAL A 157 -0.88 -7.07 13.84
CA VAL A 157 -0.65 -7.77 15.12
C VAL A 157 -1.95 -8.18 15.83
N PRO A 158 -2.87 -7.28 16.19
CA PRO A 158 -4.10 -7.65 16.89
C PRO A 158 -5.00 -8.53 16.02
N VAL A 159 -5.02 -8.34 14.70
CA VAL A 159 -5.80 -9.20 13.79
C VAL A 159 -5.32 -10.65 13.85
N LEU A 160 -4.00 -10.87 13.80
CA LEU A 160 -3.41 -12.20 13.98
C LEU A 160 -3.70 -12.76 15.39
N LEU A 161 -3.52 -11.96 16.43
CA LEU A 161 -3.75 -12.40 17.80
C LEU A 161 -5.21 -12.81 18.05
N ILE A 162 -6.17 -12.04 17.55
CA ILE A 162 -7.60 -12.36 17.69
C ILE A 162 -7.94 -13.66 16.97
N ASN A 163 -7.51 -13.83 15.71
CA ASN A 163 -7.78 -15.03 14.94
C ASN A 163 -7.27 -16.30 15.65
N TYR A 164 -6.05 -16.27 16.21
CA TYR A 164 -5.46 -17.45 16.85
C TYR A 164 -5.79 -17.65 18.33
N SER A 165 -6.22 -16.60 19.04
CA SER A 165 -6.71 -16.74 20.41
C SER A 165 -8.05 -17.47 20.44
N LEU A 166 -8.87 -17.32 19.40
CA LEU A 166 -10.11 -18.07 19.23
C LEU A 166 -9.88 -19.56 18.94
N GLU A 167 -8.74 -19.91 18.33
CA GLU A 167 -8.37 -21.28 17.96
C GLU A 167 -7.53 -22.01 19.03
N ASN A 168 -7.28 -21.40 20.21
CA ASN A 168 -6.40 -21.93 21.26
C ASN A 168 -4.97 -22.27 20.79
N ALA A 169 -4.49 -21.59 19.74
CA ALA A 169 -3.19 -21.85 19.13
C ALA A 169 -2.06 -21.05 19.82
N TYR A 170 -1.77 -21.37 21.09
CA TYR A 170 -0.84 -20.60 21.94
C TYR A 170 0.59 -20.47 21.36
N LEU A 171 1.09 -21.47 20.65
CA LEU A 171 2.41 -21.40 19.97
C LEU A 171 2.46 -20.31 18.90
N VAL A 172 1.34 -20.06 18.23
CA VAL A 172 1.24 -19.06 17.17
C VAL A 172 1.23 -17.65 17.77
N VAL A 173 0.57 -17.47 18.91
CA VAL A 173 0.64 -16.23 19.69
C VAL A 173 2.08 -15.90 20.08
N VAL A 174 2.85 -16.90 20.54
CA VAL A 174 4.27 -16.72 20.85
C VAL A 174 5.07 -16.31 19.61
N MET A 175 4.80 -16.91 18.45
CA MET A 175 5.44 -16.52 17.19
C MET A 175 5.12 -15.07 16.78
N VAL A 176 3.88 -14.63 16.91
CA VAL A 176 3.50 -13.23 16.63
C VAL A 176 4.26 -12.28 17.54
N LEU A 177 4.30 -12.57 18.86
CA LEU A 177 5.04 -11.76 19.83
C LEU A 177 6.56 -11.75 19.55
N ALA A 178 7.14 -12.88 19.16
CA ALA A 178 8.54 -12.96 18.76
C ALA A 178 8.82 -12.09 17.51
N GLY A 179 7.92 -12.11 16.53
CA GLY A 179 8.00 -11.24 15.35
C GLY A 179 7.93 -9.76 15.72
N VAL A 180 7.02 -9.37 16.62
CA VAL A 180 6.94 -8.00 17.16
C VAL A 180 8.24 -7.60 17.86
N ALA A 181 8.77 -8.47 18.71
CA ALA A 181 10.03 -8.23 19.42
C ALA A 181 11.21 -8.07 18.45
N ALA A 182 11.28 -8.89 17.39
CA ALA A 182 12.31 -8.79 16.36
C ALA A 182 12.24 -7.47 15.59
N VAL A 183 11.04 -7.05 15.18
CA VAL A 183 10.84 -5.76 14.49
C VAL A 183 11.17 -4.58 15.43
N ALA A 184 10.75 -4.65 16.70
CA ALA A 184 11.07 -3.62 17.69
C ALA A 184 12.59 -3.52 17.93
N ALA A 185 13.28 -4.63 18.18
CA ALA A 185 14.72 -4.66 18.36
C ALA A 185 15.48 -4.16 17.10
N GLY A 186 15.06 -4.61 15.92
CA GLY A 186 15.60 -4.16 14.64
C GLY A 186 15.44 -2.65 14.44
N SER A 187 14.26 -2.11 14.74
CA SER A 187 13.99 -0.68 14.63
C SER A 187 14.86 0.18 15.56
N CYS A 188 15.06 -0.27 16.81
CA CYS A 188 15.94 0.38 17.79
C CYS A 188 17.41 0.37 17.35
N LYS A 189 17.87 -0.74 16.77
CA LYS A 189 19.24 -0.87 16.26
C LYS A 189 19.47 0.02 15.03
N LEU A 190 18.58 -0.06 14.05
CA LEU A 190 18.69 0.69 12.79
C LEU A 190 18.57 2.20 13.00
N ALA A 191 17.78 2.64 13.99
CA ALA A 191 17.66 4.06 14.33
C ALA A 191 18.99 4.67 14.84
N LYS A 192 19.87 3.85 15.42
CA LYS A 192 21.14 4.29 16.04
C LYS A 192 22.35 4.19 15.10
N GLN A 193 22.22 3.53 13.94
CA GLN A 193 23.34 3.34 13.01
C GLN A 193 23.49 4.53 12.04
N PRO A 194 24.74 4.96 11.73
CA PRO A 194 25.00 5.89 10.65
C PRO A 194 24.73 5.21 9.29
N LEU A 195 24.22 5.98 8.33
CA LEU A 195 24.08 5.53 6.94
C LEU A 195 25.50 5.40 6.35
N LEU A 196 25.90 4.16 6.03
CA LEU A 196 27.11 3.83 5.27
C LEU A 196 26.95 4.25 3.80
#